data_AF-A0A358L8L3-F1
#
_entry.id   AF-A0A358L8L3-F1
#
_cell.length_a   1.000
_cell.length_b   1.000
_cell.length_c   1.000
_cell.angle_alpha   90.00
_cell.angle_beta   90.00
_cell.angle_gamma   90.00
#
_symmetry.space_group_name_H-M   'P 1'
#
loop_
_entity.id
_entity.type
_entity.pdbx_description
1 polymer ?
#
loop_
_entity_poly.entity_id
_entity_poly.type
_entity_poly.pdbx_seq_one_letter_code
_entity_poly.pdbx_strand_id
1 'polypeptide(L)' 'MKHINSLSTTISHLPGPQRLIRICEMLDLLNCSRTTLYRWVISGEFPAPKKRAGRTMGWTVTQYEQWLDNCC' A
#
# COMPACT_ATOMS: atom_id res chain seq x y z
N MET A 1 7.73 12.87 -45.37
CA MET A 1 7.70 13.77 -44.20
C MET A 1 6.72 13.18 -43.19
N LYS A 2 7.19 12.48 -42.15
CA LYS A 2 6.32 11.84 -41.14
C LYS A 2 6.31 12.75 -39.92
N HIS A 3 5.24 13.51 -39.74
CA HIS A 3 5.01 14.31 -38.57
C HIS A 3 4.12 13.51 -37.62
N ILE A 4 4.73 12.73 -36.74
CA ILE A 4 4.09 12.23 -35.52
C ILE A 4 5.11 12.36 -34.41
N ASN A 5 4.74 13.04 -33.34
CA ASN A 5 5.06 12.72 -31.94
C ASN A 5 4.80 13.95 -31.07
N SER A 6 3.53 14.15 -30.74
CA SER A 6 3.14 14.87 -29.53
C SER A 6 2.06 14.08 -28.83
N LEU A 7 2.46 12.98 -28.18
CA LEU A 7 1.66 12.23 -27.20
C LEU A 7 2.58 11.67 -26.09
N SER A 8 3.53 12.47 -25.59
CA SER A 8 4.28 12.15 -24.37
C SER A 8 3.75 12.96 -23.20
N THR A 9 2.59 12.57 -22.66
CA THR A 9 2.17 13.05 -21.33
C THR A 9 1.38 12.03 -20.51
N THR A 10 1.01 10.85 -21.03
CA THR A 10 0.10 9.97 -20.26
C THR A 10 0.40 8.47 -20.40
N ILE A 11 1.65 8.03 -20.40
CA ILE A 11 1.96 6.58 -20.27
C ILE A 11 3.25 6.39 -19.47
N SER A 12 3.19 6.51 -18.13
CA SER A 12 4.34 6.21 -17.26
C SER A 12 3.99 5.65 -15.88
N HIS A 13 2.84 4.98 -15.72
CA HIS A 13 2.60 4.17 -14.52
C HIS A 13 1.67 2.99 -14.80
N LEU A 14 2.20 1.93 -15.43
CA LEU A 14 1.70 0.60 -15.12
C LEU A 14 2.37 0.23 -13.79
N PRO A 15 1.67 0.31 -12.64
CA PRO A 15 2.28 -0.11 -11.39
C PRO A 15 2.71 -1.56 -11.61
N GLY A 16 4.01 -1.82 -11.43
CA GLY A 16 4.54 -3.17 -11.44
C GLY A 16 3.79 -4.04 -10.43
N PRO A 17 4.03 -5.36 -10.41
CA PRO A 17 3.36 -6.24 -9.46
C PRO A 17 3.47 -5.69 -8.03
N GLN A 18 2.32 -5.26 -7.49
CA GLN A 18 2.26 -4.57 -6.20
C GLN A 18 2.68 -5.54 -5.09
N ARG A 19 3.86 -5.33 -4.52
CA ARG A 19 4.36 -6.14 -3.40
C ARG A 19 3.39 -6.06 -2.23
N LEU A 20 3.09 -7.21 -1.64
CA LEU A 20 2.29 -7.32 -0.42
C LEU A 20 3.20 -7.45 0.79
N ILE A 21 3.02 -6.57 1.77
CA ILE A 21 3.62 -6.60 3.09
C ILE A 21 2.75 -7.49 3.99
N ARG A 22 3.32 -8.58 4.49
CA ARG A 22 2.63 -9.49 5.43
C ARG A 22 2.59 -8.87 6.82
N ILE A 23 1.73 -9.42 7.68
CA ILE A 23 1.56 -8.89 9.03
C ILE A 23 2.86 -8.87 9.84
N CYS A 24 3.72 -9.89 9.75
CA CYS A 24 5.00 -9.87 10.48
C CYS A 24 5.90 -8.72 10.00
N GLU A 25 6.13 -8.61 8.68
CA GLU A 25 6.90 -7.49 8.12
C GLU A 25 6.30 -6.12 8.48
N MET A 26 4.97 -5.99 8.48
CA MET A 26 4.33 -4.72 8.86
C MET A 26 4.58 -4.35 10.32
N LEU A 27 4.59 -5.33 11.21
CA LEU A 27 4.87 -5.11 12.63
C LEU A 27 6.31 -4.68 12.86
N ASP A 28 7.25 -5.26 12.10
CA ASP A 28 8.66 -4.85 12.11
C ASP A 28 8.83 -3.42 11.57
N LEU A 29 8.15 -3.08 10.47
CA LEU A 29 8.19 -1.72 9.88
C LEU A 29 7.64 -0.65 10.82
N LEU A 30 6.53 -0.94 11.50
CA LEU A 30 5.87 -0.01 12.42
C LEU A 30 6.44 -0.05 13.84
N ASN A 31 7.34 -1.01 14.12
CA ASN A 31 7.89 -1.30 15.44
C ASN A 31 6.81 -1.36 16.53
N CYS A 32 5.71 -2.09 16.25
CA CYS A 32 4.55 -2.14 17.13
C CYS A 32 4.00 -3.56 17.31
N SER A 33 3.15 -3.74 18.33
CA SER A 33 2.52 -5.04 18.59
C SER A 33 1.34 -5.28 17.64
N ARG A 34 1.01 -6.56 17.40
CA ARG A 34 -0.17 -6.94 16.61
C ARG A 34 -1.47 -6.34 17.16
N THR A 35 -1.60 -6.28 18.47
CA THR A 35 -2.77 -5.68 19.13
C THR A 35 -2.87 -4.19 18.85
N THR A 36 -1.74 -3.48 18.88
CA THR A 36 -1.67 -2.05 18.53
C THR A 36 -2.08 -1.82 17.09
N LEU A 37 -1.51 -2.58 16.16
CA LEU A 37 -1.86 -2.51 14.74
C LEU A 37 -3.36 -2.75 14.51
N TYR A 38 -3.94 -3.77 15.14
CA TYR A 38 -5.38 -4.01 15.01
C TYR A 38 -6.24 -2.91 15.62
N ARG A 39 -5.83 -2.32 16.75
CA ARG A 39 -6.52 -1.16 17.32
C ARG A 39 -6.54 0.01 16.33
N TRP A 40 -5.40 0.33 15.71
CA TRP A 40 -5.33 1.39 14.70
C TRP A 40 -6.18 1.09 13.46
N VAL A 41 -6.21 -0.17 13.02
CA VAL A 41 -7.08 -0.58 11.90
C VAL A 41 -8.57 -0.42 12.25
N ILE A 42 -8.95 -0.73 13.49
CA ILE A 42 -10.34 -0.59 13.96
C ILE A 42 -10.70 0.88 14.20
N SER A 43 -9.78 1.69 14.74
CA SER A 43 -9.99 3.13 14.95
C SER A 43 -9.95 3.94 13.65
N GLY A 44 -9.46 3.36 12.56
CA GLY A 44 -9.29 4.03 11.27
C GLY A 44 -7.99 4.82 11.13
N GLU A 45 -7.11 4.78 12.13
CA GLU A 45 -5.78 5.40 12.11
C GLU A 45 -4.81 4.69 11.16
N PHE A 46 -5.01 3.40 10.91
CA PHE A 46 -4.19 2.63 9.98
C PHE A 46 -5.06 1.95 8.92
N PRO A 47 -4.63 1.90 7.66
CA PRO A 47 -5.39 1.25 6.59
C PRO A 47 -5.74 -0.21 6.90
N ALA A 48 -6.94 -0.65 6.50
CA ALA A 48 -7.33 -2.06 6.62
C ALA A 48 -6.52 -2.96 5.65
N PRO A 49 -6.17 -4.20 6.05
CA PRO A 49 -5.46 -5.13 5.18
C PRO A 49 -6.35 -5.66 4.06
N LYS A 50 -5.74 -5.99 2.92
CA LYS A 50 -6.36 -6.76 1.84
C LYS A 50 -6.69 -8.16 2.34
N LYS A 51 -7.93 -8.59 2.11
CA LYS A 51 -8.41 -9.95 2.44
C LYS A 51 -8.81 -10.68 1.16
N ARG A 52 -8.50 -11.97 1.07
CA ARG A 52 -8.95 -12.86 -0.02
C ARG A 52 -9.51 -14.13 0.60
N ALA A 53 -10.74 -14.49 0.24
CA ALA A 53 -11.42 -15.71 0.73
C ALA A 53 -11.36 -15.85 2.27
N GLY A 54 -11.63 -14.77 3.00
CA GLY A 54 -11.61 -14.74 4.47
C GLY A 54 -10.21 -14.75 5.11
N ARG A 55 -9.14 -14.91 4.33
CA ARG A 55 -7.76 -14.84 4.82
C ARG A 55 -7.16 -13.45 4.61
N THR A 56 -6.48 -12.95 5.63
CA THR A 56 -5.74 -11.69 5.56
C THR A 56 -4.48 -11.90 4.73
N MET A 57 -4.39 -11.19 3.60
CA MET A 57 -3.23 -11.25 2.70
C MET A 57 -2.12 -10.29 3.12
N GLY A 58 -2.48 -9.14 3.71
CA GLY A 58 -1.53 -8.11 4.13
C GLY A 58 -1.89 -6.74 3.54
N TRP A 59 -0.91 -5.87 3.41
CA TRP A 59 -1.06 -4.51 2.87
C TRP A 59 -0.23 -4.35 1.61
N THR A 60 -0.66 -3.51 0.68
CA THR A 60 0.20 -3.14 -0.45
C THR A 60 1.23 -2.12 0.01
N VAL A 61 2.42 -2.13 -0.60
CA VAL A 61 3.45 -1.11 -0.31
C VAL A 61 2.89 0.31 -0.48
N THR A 62 2.14 0.56 -1.56
CA THR A 62 1.49 1.86 -1.78
C THR A 62 0.57 2.29 -0.63
N GLN A 63 -0.12 1.34 0.03
CA GLN A 63 -1.02 1.68 1.15
C GLN A 63 -0.22 2.12 2.38
N TYR A 64 0.95 1.51 2.60
CA TYR A 64 1.88 1.91 3.65
C TYR A 64 2.52 3.27 3.35
N GLU A 65 2.99 3.48 2.12
CA GLU A 65 3.56 4.76 1.68
C GLU A 65 2.54 5.90 1.76
N GLN A 66 1.31 5.68 1.31
CA GLN A 66 0.23 6.66 1.44
C GLN A 66 -0.07 6.97 2.90
N TRP A 67 -0.07 5.96 3.78
CA TRP A 67 -0.26 6.19 5.21
C TRP A 67 0.87 7.06 5.80
N LEU A 68 2.13 6.80 5.44
CA LEU A 68 3.25 7.63 5.86
C LEU A 68 3.09 9.09 5.38
N ASP A 69 2.70 9.29 4.13
CA ASP A 69 2.50 10.61 3.52
C ASP A 69 1.35 11.40 4.16
N ASN A 70 0.30 10.72 4.62
CA ASN A 70 -0.82 11.38 5.33
C ASN A 70 -0.52 11.63 6.82
N CYS A 71 0.46 10.94 7.40
CA CYS A 71 0.84 11.10 8.80
C CYS A 71 1.86 12.23 9.03
N CYS A 72 2.57 12.69 7.99
CA CYS A 72 3.51 13.81 8.05
C CYS A 72 2.93 15.09 7.43
#